data_AF-A0A2E3S3L4-F1
#
_entry.id   AF-A0A2E3S3L4-F1
#
_cell.length_a   1.000
_cell.length_b   1.000
_cell.length_c   1.000
_cell.angle_alpha   90.00
_cell.angle_beta   90.00
_cell.angle_gamma   90.00
#
_symmetry.space_group_name_H-M   'P 1'
#
loop_
_entity.id
_entity.type
_entity.pdbx_description
1 polymer ?
#
loop_
_entity_poly.entity_id
_entity_poly.type
_entity_poly.pdbx_seq_one_letter_code
_entity_poly.pdbx_strand_id
1 'polypeptide(L)'
;MRLKGKTEGLFVGARGRERASILIKRGRKICLIKAGDMFYRTRADRTLEVARVIAVSSDSFSIPHIRYEIEFKHPQRSHSVVEGPRVLALGAFADTYTDRLAA
;
A
#
# COMPACT_ATOMS: atom_id res chain seq x y z
N MET A 1 33.29 4.33 -4.55
CA MET A 1 32.23 4.44 -5.58
C MET A 1 30.93 4.78 -4.87
N ARG A 2 30.49 6.05 -4.92
CA ARG A 2 29.41 6.60 -4.08
C ARG A 2 28.18 6.76 -4.97
N LEU A 3 27.25 5.82 -4.94
CA LEU A 3 26.01 5.89 -5.73
C LEU A 3 25.08 6.93 -5.09
N LYS A 4 24.98 8.11 -5.70
CA LYS A 4 23.94 9.10 -5.43
C LYS A 4 22.65 8.62 -6.11
N GLY A 5 21.79 7.94 -5.34
CA GLY A 5 20.42 7.70 -5.78
C GLY A 5 19.63 9.01 -5.78
N LYS A 6 19.38 9.57 -6.96
CA LYS A 6 18.37 10.62 -7.16
C LYS A 6 16.99 9.96 -7.16
N THR A 7 16.51 9.56 -6.00
CA THR A 7 15.07 9.34 -5.78
C THR A 7 14.61 10.40 -4.81
N GLU A 8 14.69 11.65 -5.26
CA GLU A 8 13.69 12.63 -4.84
C GLU A 8 12.37 12.15 -5.43
N GLY A 9 11.74 11.19 -4.75
CA GLY A 9 10.30 11.03 -4.88
C GLY A 9 9.75 12.38 -4.48
N LEU A 10 9.43 13.20 -5.49
CA LEU A 10 8.72 14.45 -5.31
C LEU A 10 7.59 14.10 -4.37
N PHE A 11 7.70 14.55 -3.12
CA PHE A 11 6.62 14.50 -2.17
C PHE A 11 5.43 15.02 -2.94
N VAL A 12 4.45 14.14 -3.17
CA VAL A 12 3.20 14.44 -3.84
C VAL A 12 2.64 15.63 -3.09
N GLY A 13 2.91 16.82 -3.62
CA GLY A 13 2.60 18.06 -2.96
C GLY A 13 1.10 18.18 -2.98
N ALA A 14 0.46 17.81 -1.85
CA ALA A 14 -0.82 18.28 -1.30
C ALA A 14 -1.90 18.82 -2.28
N ARG A 15 -2.00 18.27 -3.50
CA ARG A 15 -2.96 18.68 -4.54
C ARG A 15 -3.55 17.49 -5.30
N GLY A 16 -3.27 16.27 -4.85
CA GLY A 16 -4.12 15.14 -5.17
C GLY A 16 -5.40 15.22 -4.34
N ARG A 17 -6.58 15.28 -4.97
CA ARG A 17 -7.86 15.17 -4.25
C ARG A 17 -7.85 13.82 -3.52
N GLU A 18 -7.72 13.86 -2.19
CA GLU A 18 -7.94 12.68 -1.36
C GLU A 18 -9.37 12.19 -1.57
N ARG A 19 -9.53 10.88 -1.71
CA ARG A 19 -10.81 10.22 -1.96
C ARG A 19 -11.11 9.30 -0.79
N ALA A 20 -12.40 9.20 -0.43
CA ALA A 20 -12.84 8.26 0.60
C ALA A 20 -12.60 6.80 0.20
N SER A 21 -12.64 6.49 -1.10
CA SER A 21 -12.46 5.13 -1.62
C SER A 21 -12.15 5.12 -3.13
N ILE A 22 -11.77 3.93 -3.63
CA ILE A 22 -11.61 3.65 -5.06
C ILE A 22 -12.05 2.23 -5.41
N LEU A 23 -12.63 2.09 -6.60
CA LEU A 23 -13.00 0.81 -7.18
C LEU A 23 -11.85 0.28 -8.05
N ILE A 24 -11.53 -1.00 -7.91
CA ILE A 24 -10.60 -1.70 -8.77
C ILE A 24 -11.26 -2.95 -9.35
N LYS A 25 -10.98 -3.20 -10.63
CA LYS A 25 -11.36 -4.45 -11.30
C LYS A 25 -10.16 -5.39 -11.31
N ARG A 26 -10.31 -6.57 -10.71
CA ARG A 26 -9.35 -7.69 -10.74
C ARG A 26 -9.99 -8.86 -11.49
N GLY A 27 -9.66 -9.00 -12.77
CA GLY A 27 -10.33 -9.96 -13.66
C GLY A 27 -11.83 -9.67 -13.76
N ARG A 28 -12.68 -10.61 -13.32
CA ARG A 28 -14.15 -10.43 -13.27
C ARG A 28 -14.66 -9.85 -11.94
N LYS A 29 -13.79 -9.68 -10.94
CA LYS A 29 -14.17 -9.18 -9.60
C LYS A 29 -13.97 -7.67 -9.53
N ILE A 30 -14.95 -6.96 -8.98
CA ILE A 30 -14.83 -5.55 -8.62
C ILE A 30 -14.68 -5.46 -7.11
N CYS A 31 -13.65 -4.75 -6.65
CA CYS A 31 -13.36 -4.57 -5.23
C CYS A 31 -13.33 -3.07 -4.89
N LEU A 32 -13.96 -2.69 -3.78
CA LEU A 32 -13.83 -1.35 -3.21
C LEU A 32 -12.67 -1.35 -2.20
N ILE A 33 -11.73 -0.42 -2.37
CA ILE A 33 -10.64 -0.14 -1.43
C ILE A 33 -10.91 1.22 -0.78
N LYS A 34 -10.88 1.27 0.55
CA LYS A 34 -11.07 2.50 1.34
C LYS A 34 -10.04 2.61 2.46
N ALA A 35 -9.92 3.80 3.04
CA ALA A 35 -9.15 4.01 4.25
C ALA A 35 -9.62 3.06 5.38
N GLY A 36 -8.67 2.52 6.12
CA GLY A 36 -8.89 1.51 7.16
C GLY A 36 -8.89 0.07 6.66
N ASP A 37 -8.99 -0.18 5.35
CA ASP A 37 -8.93 -1.54 4.83
C ASP A 37 -7.57 -2.17 5.10
N MET A 38 -7.58 -3.43 5.53
CA MET A 38 -6.37 -4.22 5.78
C MET A 38 -6.22 -5.30 4.72
N PHE A 39 -5.02 -5.42 4.20
CA PHE A 39 -4.63 -6.48 3.28
C PHE A 39 -3.39 -7.17 3.82
N TYR A 40 -3.15 -8.40 3.38
CA TYR A 40 -1.95 -9.11 3.78
C TYR A 40 -1.32 -9.85 2.62
N ARG A 41 -0.04 -10.20 2.78
CA ARG A 41 0.63 -11.22 1.98
C ARG A 41 1.63 -11.97 2.83
N THR A 42 1.86 -13.23 2.48
CA THR A 42 2.91 -14.05 3.09
C THR A 42 4.10 -14.11 2.15
N ARG A 43 5.28 -13.71 2.64
CA ARG A 43 6.54 -13.81 1.89
C ARG A 43 7.08 -15.25 1.91
N ALA A 44 8.05 -15.54 1.05
CA ALA A 44 8.70 -16.85 0.97
C ALA A 44 9.40 -17.28 2.28
N ASP A 45 9.87 -16.31 3.06
CA ASP A 45 10.46 -16.51 4.39
C ASP A 45 9.41 -16.68 5.51
N ARG A 46 8.12 -16.80 5.15
CA ARG A 46 6.95 -16.86 6.05
C ARG A 46 6.71 -15.59 6.86
N THR A 47 7.36 -14.47 6.53
CA THR A 47 7.01 -13.17 7.08
C THR A 47 5.61 -12.78 6.60
N LEU A 48 4.72 -12.49 7.54
CA LEU A 48 3.41 -11.92 7.25
C LEU A 48 3.55 -10.40 7.18
N GLU A 49 3.19 -9.84 6.04
CA GLU A 49 3.00 -8.41 5.88
C GLU A 49 1.51 -8.08 5.98
N VAL A 50 1.17 -7.12 6.82
CA VAL A 50 -0.18 -6.56 6.90
C VAL A 50 -0.13 -5.10 6.50
N ALA A 51 -0.72 -4.76 5.36
CA ALA A 51 -0.83 -3.41 4.86
C ALA A 51 -2.17 -2.79 5.28
N ARG A 52 -2.13 -1.68 6.01
CA ARG A 52 -3.32 -0.91 6.39
C ARG A 52 -3.41 0.34 5.54
N VAL A 53 -4.48 0.45 4.76
CA VAL A 53 -4.74 1.61 3.92
C VAL A 53 -5.02 2.82 4.80
N ILE A 54 -4.24 3.88 4.62
CA ILE A 54 -4.42 5.15 5.34
C ILE A 54 -5.26 6.11 4.50
N ALA A 55 -4.97 6.23 3.21
CA ALA A 55 -5.71 7.13 2.31
C ALA A 55 -5.61 6.68 0.86
N VAL A 56 -6.54 7.17 0.05
CA VAL A 56 -6.53 7.04 -1.41
C VAL A 56 -6.44 8.43 -2.02
N SER A 57 -5.53 8.64 -2.96
CA SER A 57 -5.39 9.92 -3.65
C SER A 57 -5.11 9.70 -5.14
N SER A 58 -5.13 10.75 -5.94
CA SER A 58 -4.62 10.73 -7.32
C SER A 58 -3.52 11.76 -7.46
N ASP A 59 -2.50 11.47 -8.25
CA ASP A 59 -1.45 12.46 -8.55
C ASP A 59 -1.93 13.48 -9.60
N SER A 60 -1.03 14.36 -10.04
CA SER A 60 -1.30 15.35 -11.08
C SER A 60 -1.62 14.74 -12.45
N PHE A 61 -1.28 13.47 -12.67
CA PHE A 61 -1.56 12.70 -13.89
C PHE A 61 -2.83 11.85 -13.75
N SER A 62 -3.61 12.06 -12.69
CA SER A 62 -4.82 11.28 -12.38
C SER A 62 -4.57 9.79 -12.12
N ILE A 63 -3.32 9.40 -11.86
CA ILE A 63 -2.98 8.03 -11.49
C ILE A 63 -3.38 7.82 -10.02
N PRO A 64 -4.23 6.84 -9.71
CA PRO A 64 -4.62 6.61 -8.32
C PRO A 64 -3.50 5.96 -7.52
N HIS A 65 -3.33 6.42 -6.29
CA HIS A 65 -2.31 5.99 -5.34
C HIS A 65 -2.95 5.59 -4.01
N ILE A 66 -2.36 4.59 -3.38
CA ILE A 66 -2.68 4.11 -2.04
C ILE A 66 -1.57 4.54 -1.10
N ARG A 67 -1.91 5.33 -0.07
CA ARG A 67 -1.04 5.58 1.07
C ARG A 67 -1.38 4.58 2.16
N TYR A 68 -0.40 3.86 2.67
CA TYR A 68 -0.61 2.76 3.61
C TYR A 68 0.58 2.63 4.57
N GLU A 69 0.36 2.04 5.73
CA GLU A 69 1.44 1.57 6.60
C GLU A 69 1.50 0.04 6.55
N ILE A 70 2.63 -0.51 7.00
CA ILE A 70 2.84 -1.96 6.96
C ILE A 70 3.33 -2.46 8.31
N GLU A 71 2.70 -3.52 8.79
CA GLU A 71 3.16 -4.29 9.94
C GLU A 71 3.79 -5.59 9.44
N PHE A 72 5.00 -5.87 9.89
CA PHE A 72 5.70 -7.13 9.63
C PHE A 72 5.63 -8.03 10.86
N LYS A 73 5.20 -9.28 10.67
CA LYS A 73 5.25 -10.35 11.67
C LYS A 73 6.11 -11.49 11.16
N HIS A 74 7.26 -11.70 11.78
CA HIS A 74 8.17 -12.79 11.42
C HIS A 74 8.03 -13.94 12.42
N PRO A 75 7.90 -15.22 12.00
CA PRO A 75 7.65 -16.32 12.93
C PRO A 75 8.70 -16.48 14.04
N GLN A 76 9.95 -16.12 13.75
CA GLN A 76 11.07 -16.21 14.70
C GLN A 76 11.27 -14.94 15.56
N ARG A 77 10.49 -13.87 15.34
CA ARG A 77 10.58 -12.63 16.13
C ARG A 77 9.28 -12.43 16.89
N SER A 78 9.38 -12.23 18.20
CA SER A 78 8.23 -11.96 19.08
C SER A 78 7.60 -10.59 18.84
N HIS A 79 8.36 -9.63 18.32
CA HIS A 79 7.91 -8.26 18.10
C HIS A 79 7.55 -8.03 16.64
N SER A 80 6.41 -7.39 16.40
CA SER A 80 6.09 -6.84 15.10
C SER A 80 6.82 -5.53 14.86
N VAL A 81 7.14 -5.27 13.61
CA VAL A 81 7.77 -4.02 13.17
C VAL A 81 6.78 -3.27 12.31
N VAL A 82 6.40 -2.08 12.72
CA VAL A 82 5.58 -1.17 11.92
C VAL A 82 6.50 -0.25 11.15
N GLU A 83 6.36 -0.23 9.83
CA GLU A 83 7.07 0.71 8.97
C GLU A 83 6.09 1.78 8.48
N GLY A 84 6.58 3.02 8.52
CA GLY A 84 5.81 4.23 8.31
C GLY A 84 5.11 4.31 6.94
N PRO A 85 4.36 5.40 6.73
CA PRO A 85 3.48 5.50 5.58
C PRO A 85 4.26 5.45 4.26
N ARG A 86 3.94 4.45 3.45
CA ARG A 86 4.40 4.24 2.07
C ARG A 86 3.31 4.66 1.10
N VAL A 87 3.69 4.90 -0.15
CA VAL A 87 2.75 5.19 -1.24
C VAL A 87 3.06 4.27 -2.41
N LEU A 88 2.03 3.64 -2.97
CA LEU A 88 2.10 2.87 -4.22
C LEU A 88 0.99 3.32 -5.16
N ALA A 89 1.24 3.22 -6.46
CA ALA A 89 0.16 3.25 -7.44
C ALA A 89 -0.86 2.15 -7.13
N LEU A 90 -2.14 2.41 -7.37
CA LEU A 90 -3.24 1.49 -7.05
C LEU A 90 -3.03 0.09 -7.66
N GLY A 91 -2.59 0.03 -8.93
CA GLY A 91 -2.29 -1.24 -9.60
C GLY A 91 -1.21 -2.02 -8.87
N ALA A 92 -0.06 -1.38 -8.60
CA ALA A 92 1.04 -2.00 -7.87
C ALA A 92 0.63 -2.46 -6.46
N PHE A 93 -0.14 -1.65 -5.73
CA PHE A 93 -0.68 -2.04 -4.43
C PHE A 93 -1.57 -3.28 -4.56
N ALA A 94 -2.45 -3.30 -5.56
CA ALA A 94 -3.41 -4.36 -5.76
C ALA A 94 -2.80 -5.68 -6.22
N ASP A 95 -1.72 -5.62 -7.00
CA ASP A 95 -0.96 -6.79 -7.42
C ASP A 95 -0.11 -7.33 -6.26
N THR A 96 0.39 -6.44 -5.40
CA THR A 96 1.19 -6.82 -4.23
C THR A 96 0.34 -7.45 -3.13
N TYR A 97 -0.82 -6.87 -2.84
CA TYR A 97 -1.70 -7.28 -1.75
C TYR A 97 -3.04 -7.76 -2.30
N THR A 98 -3.07 -9.03 -2.66
CA THR A 98 -4.26 -9.69 -3.22
C THR A 98 -5.29 -10.02 -2.15
N ASP A 99 -4.83 -10.45 -0.97
CA ASP A 99 -5.68 -10.97 0.09
C ASP A 99 -6.09 -9.88 1.07
N ARG A 100 -7.40 -9.77 1.30
CA ARG A 100 -7.97 -8.82 2.24
C ARG A 100 -8.14 -9.51 3.59
N LEU A 101 -7.70 -8.87 4.66
CA LEU A 101 -8.00 -9.34 6.00
C LEU A 101 -9.47 -9.00 6.30
N ALA A 102 -10.27 -10.02 6.64
CA ALA A 102 -11.63 -9.77 7.11
C ALA A 102 -11.57 -8.94 8.41
N ALA A 103 -12.49 -7.99 8.54
CA ALA A 103 -12.65 -7.21 9.75
C ALA A 103 -13.28 -8.05 10.87
#